data_AF-F7XNT6-F1
#
_entry.id   AF-F7XNT6-F1
#
_cell.length_a   1.000
_cell.length_b   1.000
_cell.length_c   1.000
_cell.angle_alpha   90.00
_cell.angle_beta   90.00
_cell.angle_gamma   90.00
#
_symmetry.space_group_name_H-M   'P 1'
#
loop_
_entity.id
_entity.type
_entity.pdbx_description
1 polymer ?
#
loop_
_entity_poly.entity_id
_entity_poly.type
_entity_poly.pdbx_seq_one_letter_code
_entity_poly.pdbx_strand_id
1 'polypeptide(L)' 'MKYISGLISILGFVLTLVISNLAGTIYGVDWLVVHFVYDVSSEGFIFGADISWIPIGLALLISYMGWKFAENKYSDE' A
#
# COMPACT_ATOMS: atom_id res chain seq x y z
N MET A 1 10.37 -21.45 7.70
CA MET A 1 9.38 -21.14 6.63
C MET A 1 9.67 -19.80 5.93
N LYS A 2 10.65 -19.71 5.00
CA LYS A 2 11.17 -18.43 4.47
C LYS A 2 10.17 -17.55 3.70
N TYR A 3 9.11 -18.13 3.13
CA TYR A 3 8.16 -17.40 2.29
C TYR A 3 7.02 -16.73 3.06
N ILE A 4 6.75 -17.16 4.30
CA ILE A 4 5.61 -16.68 5.08
C ILE A 4 5.82 -15.24 5.53
N SER A 5 7.03 -14.89 5.98
CA SER A 5 7.35 -13.52 6.40
C SER A 5 7.25 -12.52 5.25
N GLY A 6 7.68 -12.92 4.05
CA GLY A 6 7.52 -12.11 2.83
C GLY A 6 6.04 -11.94 2.44
N LEU A 7 5.25 -13.01 2.51
CA LEU A 7 3.80 -12.95 2.24
C LEU A 7 3.07 -12.01 3.22
N ILE A 8 3.36 -12.10 4.52
CA ILE A 8 2.74 -11.24 5.54
C ILE A 8 3.12 -9.76 5.31
N SER A 9 4.37 -9.51 4.93
CA SER A 9 4.88 -8.17 4.61
C SER A 9 4.15 -7.55 3.41
N ILE A 10 4.03 -8.28 2.31
CA ILE A 10 3.33 -7.84 1.09
C ILE A 10 1.83 -7.65 1.38
N LEU A 11 1.22 -8.60 2.10
CA LEU A 11 -0.19 -8.54 2.45
C LEU A 11 -0.49 -7.31 3.33
N GLY A 12 0.35 -7.05 4.33
CA GLY A 12 0.25 -5.87 5.19
C GLY A 12 0.40 -4.56 4.40
N PHE A 13 1.33 -4.50 3.45
CA PHE A 13 1.49 -3.35 2.56
C PHE A 13 0.21 -3.08 1.75
N VAL A 14 -0.26 -4.08 1.02
CA VAL A 14 -1.44 -3.95 0.13
C VAL A 14 -2.70 -3.62 0.93
N LEU A 15 -2.94 -4.31 2.04
CA LEU A 15 -4.09 -4.03 2.91
C LEU A 15 -4.07 -2.60 3.45
N THR A 16 -2.91 -2.09 3.83
CA THR A 16 -2.79 -0.72 4.33
C THR A 16 -3.17 0.29 3.27
N LEU A 17 -2.73 0.09 2.02
CA LEU A 17 -3.12 0.97 0.91
C LEU A 17 -4.63 0.90 0.62
N VAL A 18 -5.20 -0.30 0.61
CA VAL A 18 -6.65 -0.49 0.39
C VAL A 18 -7.47 0.17 1.50
N ILE A 19 -7.08 -0.02 2.76
CA ILE A 19 -7.75 0.59 3.92
C ILE A 19 -7.58 2.11 3.88
N SER A 20 -6.40 2.60 3.55
CA SER A 20 -6.15 4.05 3.43
C SER A 20 -7.02 4.67 2.34
N ASN A 21 -7.11 4.04 1.17
CA ASN A 21 -7.95 4.50 0.08
C ASN A 21 -9.44 4.49 0.46
N LEU A 22 -9.91 3.42 1.12
CA LEU A 22 -11.29 3.30 1.57
C LEU A 22 -11.62 4.35 2.64
N ALA A 23 -10.74 4.53 3.63
CA ALA A 23 -10.88 5.54 4.66
C ALA A 23 -10.87 6.96 4.05
N GLY A 24 -9.94 7.23 3.13
CA GLY A 24 -9.89 8.50 2.40
C GLY A 24 -11.19 8.80 1.66
N THR A 25 -11.74 7.79 0.99
CA THR A 25 -13.02 7.92 0.26
C THR A 25 -14.19 8.18 1.20
N ILE A 26 -14.27 7.46 2.33
CA ILE A 26 -15.38 7.61 3.30
C ILE A 26 -15.34 8.96 4.01
N TYR A 27 -14.16 9.42 4.42
CA TYR A 27 -14.00 10.64 5.21
C TYR A 27 -13.74 11.90 4.36
N GLY A 28 -13.68 11.77 3.03
CA GLY A 28 -13.41 12.90 2.12
C GLY A 28 -11.99 13.45 2.27
N VAL A 29 -11.02 12.57 2.48
CA VAL A 29 -9.60 12.93 2.68
C VAL A 29 -8.81 12.62 1.40
N ASP A 30 -8.67 13.62 0.54
CA ASP A 30 -8.13 13.45 -0.81
C ASP A 30 -6.69 12.91 -0.84
N TRP A 31 -5.89 13.21 0.19
CA TRP A 31 -4.50 12.74 0.28
C TRP A 31 -4.36 11.30 0.78
N LEU A 32 -5.46 10.60 1.08
CA LEU A 32 -5.45 9.15 1.38
C LEU A 32 -5.97 8.31 0.20
N VAL A 33 -6.55 8.95 -0.81
CA VAL A 33 -7.18 8.31 -1.96
C VAL A 33 -6.18 8.17 -3.11
N VAL A 34 -6.29 7.07 -3.85
CA VAL A 34 -5.58 6.86 -5.13
C VAL A 34 -6.42 7.50 -6.23
N HIS A 35 -5.87 8.53 -6.86
CA HIS A 35 -6.51 9.21 -7.99
C HIS A 35 -6.01 8.62 -9.28
N PHE A 36 -6.93 8.19 -10.15
CA PHE A 36 -6.59 7.79 -11.50
C PHE A 36 -6.73 9.00 -12.42
N VAL A 37 -5.60 9.49 -12.90
CA VAL A 37 -5.56 10.59 -13.87
C VAL A 37 -5.64 9.98 -15.26
N TYR A 38 -6.71 10.34 -15.96
CA TYR A 38 -6.92 10.02 -17.36
C TYR A 38 -6.77 11.31 -18.15
N ASP A 39 -5.72 11.42 -18.97
CA ASP A 39 -5.55 12.55 -19.88
C ASP A 39 -5.39 12.04 -21.32
N VAL A 40 -6.23 12.58 -22.21
CA VAL A 40 -6.16 12.33 -23.65
C VAL A 40 -5.41 13.49 -24.26
N SER A 41 -4.09 13.43 -24.17
CA SER A 41 -3.23 14.40 -24.84
C SER A 41 -3.21 14.16 -26.35
N SER A 42 -2.89 15.19 -27.14
CA SER A 42 -2.77 15.09 -28.61
C SER A 42 -1.67 14.10 -29.07
N GLU A 43 -0.80 13.66 -28.17
CA GLU A 43 0.34 12.77 -28.45
C GLU A 43 0.09 11.31 -28.04
N GLY A 44 -1.04 11.02 -27.40
CA GLY A 44 -1.39 9.66 -26.98
C GLY A 44 -2.08 9.60 -25.63
N PHE A 45 -2.41 8.36 -25.25
CA PHE A 45 -3.10 8.06 -24.02
C PHE A 45 -2.11 7.97 -22.85
N ILE A 46 -2.31 8.75 -21.79
CA ILE A 46 -1.53 8.66 -20.54
C ILE A 46 -2.44 8.19 -19.41
N PHE A 47 -2.14 7.01 -18.85
CA PHE A 47 -2.72 6.54 -17.59
C PHE A 47 -1.77 6.90 -16.44
N GLY A 48 -2.21 7.78 -15.54
CA GLY A 48 -1.50 8.14 -14.31
C GLY A 48 -2.24 7.63 -13.07
N ALA A 49 -1.51 7.23 -12.04
CA ALA A 49 -2.07 6.98 -10.72
C ALA A 49 -1.32 7.85 -9.71
N ASP A 50 -2.04 8.81 -9.13
CA ASP A 50 -1.52 9.71 -8.12
C ASP A 50 -1.91 9.19 -6.74
N ILE A 51 -0.92 9.01 -5.89
CA ILE A 51 -1.10 8.64 -4.49
C ILE A 51 -0.18 9.50 -3.64
N SER A 52 -0.68 9.96 -2.50
CA SER A 52 0.16 10.68 -1.53
C SER A 52 1.21 9.78 -0.91
N TRP A 53 2.33 10.37 -0.50
CA TRP A 53 3.41 9.68 0.20
C TRP A 53 3.00 9.14 1.58
N ILE A 54 2.00 9.73 2.24
CA ILE A 54 1.60 9.34 3.59
C ILE A 54 1.05 7.90 3.65
N PRO A 55 0.04 7.50 2.86
CA PRO A 55 -0.44 6.12 2.84
C PRO A 55 0.65 5.12 2.39
N ILE A 56 1.56 5.53 1.49
CA ILE A 56 2.72 4.71 1.11
C ILE A 56 3.65 4.49 2.32
N GLY A 57 4.00 5.56 3.03
CA GLY A 57 4.87 5.50 4.20
C GLY A 57 4.27 4.62 5.30
N LEU A 58 2.97 4.76 5.56
CA LEU A 58 2.26 3.91 6.52
C LEU A 58 2.26 2.45 6.09
N ALA A 59 2.02 2.18 4.80
CA ALA A 59 2.04 0.82 4.25
C ALA A 59 3.41 0.17 4.39
N LEU A 60 4.50 0.90 4.13
CA LEU A 60 5.87 0.41 4.34
C LEU A 60 6.14 0.10 5.81
N LEU A 61 5.66 0.94 6.73
CA LEU A 61 5.85 0.75 8.17
C LEU A 61 5.14 -0.53 8.66
N ILE A 62 3.89 -0.71 8.26
CA ILE A 62 3.10 -1.92 8.58
C ILE A 62 3.72 -3.16 7.93
N SER A 63 4.16 -3.04 6.68
CA SER A 63 4.85 -4.10 5.94
C SER A 63 6.13 -4.57 6.65
N TYR A 64 6.94 -3.63 7.14
CA TYR A 64 8.14 -3.93 7.92
C TYR A 64 7.81 -4.58 9.27
N MET A 65 6.81 -4.06 9.98
CA MET A 65 6.36 -4.65 11.25
C MET A 65 5.84 -6.08 11.06
N GLY A 66 5.06 -6.32 10.00
CA GLY A 66 4.55 -7.64 9.64
C GLY A 66 5.68 -8.62 9.31
N TRP A 67 6.67 -8.18 8.54
CA TRP A 67 7.86 -8.98 8.25
C TRP A 67 8.62 -9.34 9.52
N LYS A 68 8.94 -8.36 10.36
CA LYS A 68 9.73 -8.55 11.59
C LYS A 68 9.01 -9.43 12.61
N PHE A 69 7.69 -9.28 12.74
CA PHE A 69 6.90 -10.15 13.61
C PHE A 69 6.90 -11.61 13.12
N ALA A 70 6.72 -11.81 11.81
CA ALA A 70 6.73 -13.14 11.21
C ALA A 70 8.11 -13.78 11.28
N GLU A 71 9.18 -13.02 11.04
CA GLU A 71 10.56 -13.49 11.19
C GLU A 71 10.81 -13.95 12.63
N ASN A 72 10.48 -13.14 13.63
CA ASN A 72 10.65 -13.53 15.04
C ASN A 72 9.84 -14.78 15.41
N LYS A 73 8.63 -14.94 14.86
CA LYS A 73 7.74 -16.06 15.21
C LYS A 73 8.11 -17.37 14.51
N TYR A 74 8.61 -17.30 13.28
CA TYR A 74 8.92 -18.46 12.44
C TYR A 74 10.43 -18.73 12.30
N SER A 75 11.26 -18.01 13.06
CA SER A 75 12.71 -18.27 13.19
C SER A 75 13.05 -19.17 14.38
N ASP A 76 12.11 -19.41 15.29
CA ASP A 76 12.27 -20.33 16.44
C ASP A 76 11.85 -21.78 16.11
N GLU A 77 11.41 -22.05 14.87
CA GLU A 77 11.21 -23.39 14.29
C GLU A 77 12.33 -23.75 13.31
#